data_AF-A0A968MZ76-F1
#
_entry.id   AF-A0A968MZ76-F1
#
_cell.length_a   1.000
_cell.length_b   1.000
_cell.length_c   1.000
_cell.angle_alpha   90.00
_cell.angle_beta   90.00
_cell.angle_gamma   90.00
#
_symmetry.space_group_name_H-M   'P 1'
#
loop_
_entity.id
_entity.type
_entity.pdbx_description
1 polymer ?
#
loop_
_entity_poly.entity_id
_entity_poly.type
_entity_poly.pdbx_seq_one_letter_code
_entity_poly.pdbx_strand_id
1 'polypeptide(L)'
;MKEKFNVIGFEFAALNFINSSENQYKYKLEGFDEEWVSAGKRNEVTYSNLKPGRYTFKVIASNSDGIWNEDGKSLYIKDSAPFLEI
;
A
#
# COMPACT_ATOMS: atom_id res chain seq x y z
N MET A 1 5.91 25.63 -14.55
CA MET A 1 6.42 24.50 -13.75
C MET A 1 5.64 23.27 -14.13
N LYS A 2 6.27 22.17 -14.58
CA LYS A 2 5.56 20.91 -14.84
C LYS A 2 5.41 20.16 -13.51
N GLU A 3 4.18 19.96 -13.03
CA GLU A 3 3.94 19.02 -11.93
C GLU A 3 4.32 17.61 -12.42
N LYS A 4 5.25 16.97 -11.72
CA LYS A 4 5.64 15.58 -12.00
C LYS A 4 4.80 14.68 -11.11
N PHE A 5 4.19 13.68 -11.74
CA PHE A 5 3.32 12.70 -11.11
C PHE A 5 3.95 11.33 -11.27
N ASN A 6 3.95 10.55 -10.19
CA ASN A 6 4.50 9.21 -10.19
C ASN A 6 3.38 8.15 -10.08
N VAL A 7 3.70 6.95 -10.58
CA VAL A 7 2.85 5.77 -10.47
C VAL A 7 3.64 4.71 -9.70
N ILE A 8 3.04 4.17 -8.65
CA ILE A 8 3.66 3.15 -7.80
C ILE A 8 2.67 2.00 -7.60
N GLY A 9 3.11 0.79 -7.93
CA GLY A 9 2.39 -0.45 -7.70
C GLY A 9 2.94 -1.19 -6.48
N PHE A 10 2.04 -1.79 -5.69
CA PHE A 10 2.37 -2.68 -4.60
C PHE A 10 1.72 -4.04 -4.84
N GLU A 11 2.50 -5.09 -4.66
CA GLU A 11 2.02 -6.46 -4.50
C GLU A 11 2.40 -6.91 -3.08
N PHE A 12 1.47 -7.58 -2.40
CA PHE A 12 1.64 -8.04 -1.03
C PHE A 12 1.04 -9.43 -0.86
N ALA A 13 1.44 -10.13 0.20
CA ALA A 13 0.88 -11.44 0.54
C ALA A 13 0.98 -11.67 2.05
N ALA A 14 -0.05 -12.28 2.63
CA ALA A 14 0.06 -12.87 3.95
C ALA A 14 0.73 -14.25 3.81
N LEU A 15 1.70 -14.56 4.67
CA LEU A 15 2.46 -15.83 4.65
C LEU A 15 1.64 -17.06 5.06
N ASN A 16 0.31 -17.02 4.93
CA ASN A 16 -0.57 -18.11 5.35
C ASN A 16 -0.88 -19.02 4.16
N PHE A 17 -0.10 -20.10 4.04
CA PHE A 17 -0.17 -21.06 2.93
C PHE A 17 -1.31 -22.08 3.04
N ILE A 18 -1.95 -22.21 4.20
CA ILE A 18 -2.98 -23.23 4.43
C ILE A 18 -4.29 -22.87 3.71
N ASN A 19 -4.65 -21.58 3.65
CA ASN A 19 -5.84 -21.07 2.96
C ASN A 19 -5.62 -19.64 2.44
N SER A 20 -4.59 -19.45 1.60
CA SER A 20 -4.24 -18.14 1.04
C SER A 20 -5.41 -17.44 0.34
N SER A 21 -6.33 -18.21 -0.24
CA SER A 21 -7.54 -17.76 -0.94
C SER A 21 -8.59 -17.13 -0.03
N GLU A 22 -8.54 -17.33 1.28
CA GLU A 22 -9.53 -16.78 2.24
C GLU A 22 -9.05 -15.51 2.95
N ASN A 23 -7.76 -15.19 2.84
CA ASN A 23 -7.22 -13.98 3.46
C ASN A 23 -7.91 -12.74 2.89
N GLN A 24 -8.37 -11.85 3.77
CA GLN A 24 -8.82 -10.52 3.39
C GLN A 24 -7.72 -9.51 3.69
N TYR A 25 -7.55 -8.53 2.82
CA TYR A 25 -6.55 -7.47 2.95
C TYR A 25 -7.20 -6.11 3.12
N LYS A 26 -6.53 -5.26 3.90
CA LYS A 26 -6.72 -3.82 3.91
C LYS A 26 -5.38 -3.15 3.73
N TYR A 27 -5.37 -2.06 2.99
CA TYR A 27 -4.18 -1.25 2.82
C TYR A 27 -4.48 0.23 3.01
N LYS A 28 -3.43 1.01 3.23
CA LYS A 28 -3.50 2.47 3.34
C LYS A 28 -2.18 3.06 2.88
N LEU A 29 -2.22 4.05 2.02
CA LEU A 29 -1.07 4.89 1.71
C LEU A 29 -1.17 6.20 2.50
N GLU A 30 -0.47 6.27 3.63
CA GLU A 30 -0.46 7.50 4.43
C GLU A 30 0.14 8.65 3.63
N GLY A 31 -0.56 9.79 3.63
CA GLY A 31 -0.25 10.93 2.76
C GLY A 31 -1.06 10.95 1.46
N PHE A 32 -1.87 9.91 1.19
CA PHE A 32 -2.80 9.86 0.06
C PHE A 32 -4.21 9.42 0.49
N ASP A 33 -4.33 8.30 1.22
CA ASP A 33 -5.61 7.81 1.71
C ASP A 33 -5.95 8.36 3.10
N GLU A 34 -7.18 8.82 3.27
CA GLU A 34 -7.71 9.25 4.57
C GLU A 34 -8.00 8.05 5.50
N GLU A 35 -8.55 6.98 4.94
CA GLU A 35 -9.02 5.78 5.65
C GLU A 35 -8.42 4.49 5.08
N TRP A 36 -8.60 3.37 5.78
CA TRP A 36 -8.21 2.05 5.27
C TRP A 36 -9.08 1.65 4.08
N VAL A 37 -8.44 1.17 3.01
CA VAL A 37 -9.12 0.62 1.83
C VAL A 37 -9.23 -0.89 1.98
N SER A 38 -10.46 -1.42 1.87
CA SER A 38 -10.70 -2.86 1.89
C SER A 38 -10.48 -3.45 0.49
N ALA A 39 -9.49 -4.33 0.36
CA ALA A 39 -9.12 -4.97 -0.91
C ALA A 39 -9.80 -6.33 -1.11
N GLY A 40 -10.46 -6.84 -0.06
CA GLY A 40 -10.99 -8.20 -0.04
C GLY A 40 -9.85 -9.19 -0.26
N LYS A 41 -9.99 -10.08 -1.25
CA LYS A 41 -8.96 -11.07 -1.62
C LYS A 41 -7.86 -10.50 -2.53
N ARG A 42 -7.97 -9.26 -3.01
CA ARG A 42 -6.95 -8.66 -3.90
C ARG A 42 -5.69 -8.34 -3.10
N ASN A 43 -4.56 -8.66 -3.70
CA ASN A 43 -3.25 -8.54 -3.08
C ASN A 43 -2.33 -7.57 -3.84
N GLU A 44 -2.90 -6.79 -4.75
CA GLU A 44 -2.22 -5.76 -5.52
C GLU A 44 -2.99 -4.43 -5.48
N VAL A 45 -2.26 -3.31 -5.54
CA VAL A 45 -2.82 -1.97 -5.69
C VAL A 45 -1.86 -1.07 -6.45
N THR A 46 -2.39 -0.20 -7.31
CA THR A 46 -1.62 0.84 -8.00
C THR A 46 -2.12 2.21 -7.59
N TYR A 47 -1.21 3.07 -7.12
CA TYR A 47 -1.45 4.50 -6.92
C TYR A 47 -0.86 5.28 -8.08
N SER A 48 -1.65 6.20 -8.63
CA SER A 48 -1.25 7.10 -9.72
C SER A 48 -1.40 8.55 -9.27
N ASN A 49 -0.80 9.47 -10.02
CA ASN A 49 -0.83 10.90 -9.71
C ASN A 49 -0.26 11.25 -8.32
N LEU A 50 0.69 10.45 -7.83
CA LEU A 50 1.39 10.76 -6.59
C LEU A 50 2.28 11.97 -6.81
N LYS A 51 2.09 13.00 -5.98
CA LYS A 51 2.95 14.18 -5.95
C LYS A 51 4.26 13.83 -5.22
N PRO A 52 5.36 14.54 -5.49
CA PRO A 52 6.58 14.36 -4.72
C PRO A 52 6.30 14.56 -3.23
N GLY A 53 6.78 13.63 -2.40
CA GLY A 53 6.35 13.56 -1.02
C GLY A 53 6.91 12.38 -0.25
N ARG A 54 6.37 12.21 0.95
CA ARG A 54 6.68 11.09 1.85
C ARG A 54 5.41 10.31 2.07
N TYR A 55 5.47 9.02 1.80
CA TYR A 55 4.34 8.12 1.95
C TYR A 55 4.75 6.92 2.79
N THR A 56 3.78 6.37 3.51
CA THR A 56 3.94 5.07 4.17
C THR A 56 2.85 4.16 3.66
N PHE A 57 3.22 3.15 2.89
CA PHE A 57 2.30 2.09 2.51
C PHE A 57 2.14 1.13 3.69
N LYS A 58 0.91 0.94 4.16
CA LYS A 58 0.56 0.02 5.23
C LYS A 58 -0.36 -1.05 4.68
N VAL A 59 -0.18 -2.28 5.12
CA VAL A 59 -1.05 -3.41 4.80
C VAL A 59 -1.28 -4.28 6.03
N ILE A 60 -2.53 -4.67 6.22
CA ILE A 60 -2.94 -5.69 7.20
C ILE A 60 -3.70 -6.79 6.46
N ALA A 61 -3.67 -7.99 7.02
CA ALA A 61 -4.40 -9.13 6.50
C ALA A 61 -5.15 -9.81 7.64
N SER A 62 -6.28 -10.42 7.31
CA SER A 62 -6.96 -11.37 8.19
C SER A 62 -6.65 -12.80 7.76
N ASN A 63 -6.69 -13.72 8.72
CA ASN A 63 -6.69 -15.16 8.45
C ASN A 63 -8.09 -15.62 7.99
N SER A 64 -8.25 -16.93 7.74
CA SER A 64 -9.53 -17.53 7.33
C SER A 64 -10.67 -17.39 8.35
N ASP A 65 -10.36 -17.05 9.61
CA ASP A 65 -11.34 -16.83 10.67
C ASP A 65 -11.74 -15.34 10.79
N GLY A 66 -11.27 -14.49 9.87
CA GLY A 66 -11.57 -13.05 9.87
C GLY A 66 -10.83 -12.27 10.95
N ILE A 67 -9.87 -12.89 11.65
CA ILE A 67 -9.05 -12.23 12.67
C ILE A 67 -7.95 -11.46 11.95
N TRP A 68 -7.95 -10.14 12.11
CA TRP A 68 -6.96 -9.23 11.52
C TRP A 68 -5.67 -9.24 12.33
N ASN A 69 -4.54 -9.27 11.63
CA ASN A 69 -3.25 -8.93 12.22
C ASN A 69 -3.17 -7.39 12.33
N GLU A 70 -3.19 -6.86 13.56
CA GLU A 70 -3.11 -5.42 13.81
C GLU A 70 -1.67 -4.86 13.67
N ASP A 71 -0.63 -5.69 13.77
CA ASP A 71 0.77 -5.26 13.55
C ASP A 71 1.03 -4.93 12.08
N GLY A 72 0.47 -5.70 11.15
CA GLY A 72 0.61 -5.50 9.71
C GLY A 72 2.05 -5.44 9.19
N LYS A 73 2.22 -4.79 8.04
CA LYS A 73 3.52 -4.37 7.49
C LYS A 73 3.44 -2.94 6.97
N SER A 74 4.55 -2.24 7.09
CA SER A 74 4.68 -0.86 6.63
C SER A 74 5.94 -0.70 5.77
N LEU A 75 5.83 0.06 4.68
CA LEU A 75 6.94 0.43 3.80
C LEU A 75 6.97 1.95 3.62
N TYR A 76 8.06 2.57 4.06
CA TYR A 76 8.29 4.00 3.87
C TYR A 76 8.82 4.28 2.46
N ILE A 77 8.23 5.27 1.81
CA ILE A 77 8.54 5.69 0.46
C ILE A 77 8.89 7.17 0.51
N LYS A 78 10.10 7.50 0.09
CA LYS A 78 10.52 8.88 -0.13
C LYS A 78 10.61 9.11 -1.62
N ASP A 79 9.60 9.77 -2.15
CA ASP A 79 9.65 10.27 -3.51
C ASP A 79 10.25 11.68 -3.49
N SER A 80 11.57 11.74 -3.65
CA SER A 80 12.25 13.03 -3.83
C SER A 80 11.92 13.55 -5.22
N ALA A 81 11.32 14.74 -5.29
CA ALA A 81 11.26 15.52 -6.52
C ALA A 81 12.62 15.43 -7.23
N PRO A 82 12.66 15.17 -8.55
CA PRO A 82 13.90 14.95 -9.24
C PRO A 82 14.80 16.15 -8.98
N PHE A 83 16.01 15.84 -8.54
CA PHE A 83 17.12 16.77 -8.42
C PHE A 83 17.07 17.74 -9.61
N LEU A 84 17.02 19.04 -9.33
CA LEU A 84 17.25 20.04 -10.37
C LEU A 84 18.65 19.78 -10.93
N GLU A 85 18.75 19.29 -12.16
CA GLU A 85 19.95 19.57 -12.95
C GLU A 85 19.87 21.05 -13.32
N ILE A 86 20.82 21.82 -12.78
CA ILE A 86 21.06 23.23 -13.10
C ILE A 86 22.03 23.28 -14.27
#